data_AF-A0A1S2HBF7-F1
#
_entry.id   AF-A0A1S2HBF7-F1
#
_cell.length_a   1.000
_cell.length_b   1.000
_cell.length_c   1.000
_cell.angle_alpha   90.00
_cell.angle_beta   90.00
_cell.angle_gamma   90.00
#
_symmetry.space_group_name_H-M   'P 1'
#
loop_
_entity.id
_entity.type
_entity.pdbx_description
1 polymer ?
#
loop_
_entity_poly.entity_id
_entity_poly.type
_entity_poly.pdbx_seq_one_letter_code
_entity_poly.pdbx_strand_id
1 'polypeptide(L)'
;MAYGNYEFGKDMGAIRADQAASAKSLKSIQVTSGLSMMLNVATAANTARAARSAEEQVAVQREQHALQQAMAAQTARHEFSMWRQTPEGAAFVDWQQRALALVPFLRGRDRSWQAAWARAIDVARAQTPADEQRRLAQLPARLRQTPLKVLSIVSFVLLVLPLIGLGFAALTASFSNGRAAYEECLRNVGEVLTQANCDAIEPENPFTGPIVWLVLLFGLGIVFAVLRVVRMRAARADRRVEEEGATRVARWGFDPLITHGAWYGWHDSENFTGYADRLEQLIVNGATVRPSVAQLIPLQIPTPWQPAEHLPAEVNGALAAMQQEQTSLAADEAPDELTR
;
A
#
# COMPACT_ATOMS: atom_id res chain seq x y z
N MET A 1 -0.19 -10.41 16.28
CA MET A 1 1.18 -10.00 15.89
C MET A 1 1.07 -8.85 14.90
N ALA A 2 1.70 -7.71 15.20
CA ALA A 2 1.62 -6.49 14.40
C ALA A 2 2.65 -6.56 13.26
N TYR A 3 2.16 -6.56 12.01
CA TYR A 3 2.99 -6.45 10.81
C TYR A 3 3.32 -4.98 10.50
N GLY A 4 4.54 -4.78 9.98
CA GLY A 4 5.22 -3.50 9.87
C GLY A 4 4.64 -2.48 8.87
N ASN A 5 5.03 -1.23 9.10
CA ASN A 5 4.97 -0.14 8.13
C ASN A 5 6.41 0.22 7.78
N TYR A 6 6.88 -0.20 6.60
CA TYR A 6 8.09 0.34 6.01
C TYR A 6 7.74 1.68 5.32
N GLU A 7 8.32 2.77 5.83
CA GLU A 7 8.18 4.13 5.29
C GLU A 7 8.89 4.27 3.93
N PHE A 8 8.28 3.76 2.85
CA PHE A 8 8.72 4.01 1.47
C PHE A 8 8.41 5.44 0.96
N GLY A 9 7.83 6.29 1.81
CA GLY A 9 7.34 7.62 1.43
C GLY A 9 8.29 8.79 1.70
N LYS A 10 9.28 8.63 2.59
CA LYS A 10 10.17 9.75 2.98
C LYS A 10 11.27 10.04 1.96
N ASP A 11 11.85 9.02 1.34
CA ASP A 11 12.97 9.22 0.39
C ASP A 11 12.54 9.81 -0.97
N MET A 12 11.32 9.50 -1.44
CA MET A 12 10.77 10.12 -2.65
C MET A 12 10.41 11.60 -2.46
N GLY A 13 10.23 12.05 -1.21
CA GLY A 13 10.02 13.46 -0.87
C GLY A 13 11.31 14.27 -0.92
N ALA A 14 12.43 13.70 -0.47
CA ALA A 14 13.75 14.34 -0.51
C ALA A 14 14.24 14.54 -1.95
N ILE A 15 14.03 13.55 -2.83
CA ILE A 15 14.43 13.64 -4.26
C ILE A 15 13.60 14.70 -5.01
N ARG A 16 12.32 14.89 -4.67
CA ARG A 16 11.48 15.97 -5.26
C ARG A 16 11.78 17.35 -4.66
N ALA A 17 12.17 17.42 -3.40
CA ALA A 17 12.56 18.68 -2.75
C ALA A 17 13.87 19.21 -3.33
N ASP A 18 14.84 18.34 -3.61
CA ASP A 18 16.09 18.72 -4.28
C ASP A 18 15.84 19.17 -5.73
N GLN A 19 14.99 18.48 -6.49
CA GLN A 19 14.63 18.92 -7.85
C GLN A 19 13.87 20.26 -7.86
N ALA A 20 13.06 20.54 -6.84
CA ALA A 20 12.38 21.82 -6.68
C ALA A 20 13.33 22.95 -6.24
N ALA A 21 14.35 22.64 -5.42
CA ALA A 21 15.39 23.59 -5.04
C ALA A 21 16.29 23.96 -6.24
N SER A 22 16.65 23.00 -7.08
CA SER A 22 17.39 23.24 -8.34
C SER A 22 16.56 24.04 -9.35
N ALA A 23 15.25 23.81 -9.43
CA ALA A 23 14.37 24.59 -10.29
C ALA A 23 14.16 26.04 -9.80
N LYS A 24 14.29 26.28 -8.48
CA LYS A 24 14.22 27.63 -7.89
C LYS A 24 15.52 28.42 -8.09
N SER A 25 16.69 27.79 -8.04
CA SER A 25 17.96 28.48 -8.32
C SER A 25 18.08 28.91 -9.79
N LEU A 26 17.47 28.17 -10.72
CA LEU A 26 17.39 28.54 -12.13
C LEU A 26 16.42 29.70 -12.41
N LYS A 27 15.42 29.92 -11.55
CA LYS A 27 14.46 31.04 -11.70
C LYS A 27 14.93 32.37 -11.11
N SER A 28 15.91 32.37 -10.21
CA SER A 28 16.43 33.62 -9.61
C SER A 28 17.45 34.37 -10.47
N ILE A 29 17.77 33.90 -11.69
CA ILE A 29 18.73 34.54 -12.60
C ILE A 29 18.05 35.55 -13.57
N GLN A 30 16.72 35.64 -13.58
CA GLN A 30 16.01 36.62 -14.39
C GLN A 30 15.38 37.69 -13.51
N VAL A 31 16.09 38.83 -13.36
CA VAL A 31 15.57 40.22 -13.39
C VAL A 31 16.73 41.17 -13.06
N THR A 32 17.30 41.81 -14.09
CA THR A 32 17.84 43.18 -14.07
C THR A 32 18.19 43.60 -15.51
N SER A 33 17.33 44.42 -16.10
CA SER A 33 17.39 44.93 -17.48
C SER A 33 18.19 46.23 -17.59
N GLY A 34 19.08 46.34 -18.58
CA GLY A 34 19.44 47.65 -19.16
C GLY A 34 20.91 47.88 -19.55
N LEU A 35 21.89 47.30 -18.85
CA LEU A 35 23.32 47.54 -19.07
C LEU A 35 24.17 46.26 -19.05
N SER A 36 23.56 45.12 -19.38
CA SER A 36 24.07 43.77 -19.07
C SER A 36 24.28 42.86 -20.28
N MET A 37 24.12 43.30 -21.54
CA MET A 37 24.30 42.39 -22.69
C MET A 37 25.75 41.89 -22.89
N MET A 38 26.78 42.70 -22.59
CA MET A 38 28.17 42.21 -22.61
C MET A 38 28.54 41.40 -21.36
N LEU A 39 27.96 41.72 -20.20
CA LEU A 39 28.12 40.92 -18.98
C LEU A 39 27.40 39.57 -19.08
N ASN A 40 26.26 39.47 -19.78
CA ASN A 40 25.49 38.24 -19.97
C ASN A 40 26.15 37.25 -20.93
N VAL A 41 26.89 37.70 -21.94
CA VAL A 41 27.68 36.79 -22.81
C VAL A 41 28.90 36.27 -22.06
N ALA A 42 29.57 37.13 -21.26
CA ALA A 42 30.68 36.71 -20.42
C ALA A 42 30.23 35.76 -19.29
N THR A 43 29.10 36.03 -18.63
CA THR A 43 28.55 35.13 -17.60
C THR A 43 27.95 33.87 -18.21
N ALA A 44 27.28 33.90 -19.37
CA ALA A 44 26.81 32.69 -20.05
C ALA A 44 27.95 31.80 -20.56
N ALA A 45 29.04 32.39 -21.07
CA ALA A 45 30.23 31.64 -21.44
C ALA A 45 30.94 31.05 -20.21
N ASN A 46 30.97 31.77 -19.09
CA ASN A 46 31.54 31.27 -17.84
C ASN A 46 30.64 30.24 -17.14
N THR A 47 29.31 30.35 -17.23
CA THR A 47 28.38 29.34 -16.70
C THR A 47 28.33 28.09 -17.58
N ALA A 48 28.47 28.22 -18.90
CA ALA A 48 28.60 27.06 -19.79
C ALA A 48 29.93 26.32 -19.56
N ARG A 49 31.04 27.05 -19.32
CA ARG A 49 32.30 26.45 -18.89
C ARG A 49 32.20 25.83 -17.50
N ALA A 50 31.53 26.50 -16.56
CA ALA A 50 31.30 25.97 -15.21
C ALA A 50 30.42 24.71 -15.22
N ALA A 51 29.40 24.65 -16.08
CA ALA A 51 28.54 23.48 -16.27
C ALA A 51 29.32 22.31 -16.87
N ARG A 52 30.13 22.54 -17.90
CA ARG A 52 31.02 21.51 -18.45
C ARG A 52 32.03 21.00 -17.43
N SER A 53 32.66 21.90 -16.66
CA SER A 53 33.57 21.48 -15.59
C SER A 53 32.85 20.74 -14.45
N ALA A 54 31.59 21.07 -14.16
CA ALA A 54 30.79 20.35 -13.17
C ALA A 54 30.39 18.95 -13.67
N GLU A 55 30.04 18.82 -14.96
CA GLU A 55 29.78 17.52 -15.59
C GLU A 55 31.03 16.64 -15.61
N GLU A 56 32.19 17.19 -15.95
CA GLU A 56 33.48 16.51 -15.89
C GLU A 56 33.83 16.08 -14.45
N GLN A 57 33.58 16.93 -13.46
CA GLN A 57 33.79 16.59 -12.04
C GLN A 57 32.86 15.47 -11.57
N VAL A 58 31.58 15.48 -11.98
CA VAL A 58 30.63 14.40 -11.65
C VAL A 58 31.02 13.10 -12.34
N ALA A 59 31.49 13.15 -13.59
CA ALA A 59 31.97 11.96 -14.30
C ALA A 59 33.19 11.34 -13.60
N VAL A 60 34.19 12.17 -13.27
CA VAL A 60 35.39 11.72 -12.53
C VAL A 60 35.01 11.19 -11.14
N GLN A 61 34.07 11.83 -10.44
CA GLN A 61 33.59 11.35 -9.14
C GLN A 61 32.88 9.98 -9.25
N ARG A 62 32.08 9.77 -10.30
CA ARG A 62 31.45 8.46 -10.56
C ARG A 62 32.48 7.38 -10.86
N GLU A 63 33.50 7.70 -11.65
CA GLU A 63 34.60 6.77 -11.95
C GLU A 63 35.37 6.41 -10.67
N GLN A 64 35.68 7.40 -9.83
CA GLN A 64 36.35 7.15 -8.54
C GLN A 64 35.49 6.28 -7.61
N HIS A 65 34.18 6.54 -7.52
CA HIS A 65 33.29 5.68 -6.74
C HIS A 65 33.18 4.27 -7.31
N ALA A 66 33.11 4.12 -8.64
CA ALA A 66 33.09 2.81 -9.28
C ALA A 66 34.38 2.02 -9.02
N LEU A 67 35.54 2.68 -9.11
CA LEU A 67 36.84 2.09 -8.78
C LEU A 67 36.91 1.69 -7.30
N GLN A 68 36.42 2.53 -6.38
CA GLN A 68 36.35 2.20 -4.96
C GLN A 68 35.45 0.99 -4.70
N GLN A 69 34.29 0.90 -5.35
CA GLN A 69 33.39 -0.25 -5.25
C GLN A 69 34.03 -1.53 -5.81
N ALA A 70 34.74 -1.42 -6.95
CA ALA A 70 35.43 -2.56 -7.55
C ALA A 70 36.56 -3.08 -6.65
N MET A 71 37.37 -2.18 -6.06
CA MET A 71 38.41 -2.54 -5.09
C MET A 71 37.81 -3.18 -3.84
N ALA A 72 36.74 -2.60 -3.28
CA ALA A 72 36.06 -3.16 -2.11
C ALA A 72 35.51 -4.58 -2.39
N ALA A 73 34.93 -4.80 -3.58
CA ALA A 73 34.46 -6.11 -4.00
C ALA A 73 35.61 -7.12 -4.16
N GLN A 74 36.75 -6.70 -4.71
CA GLN A 74 37.93 -7.56 -4.84
C GLN A 74 38.50 -7.94 -3.46
N THR A 75 38.64 -6.97 -2.56
CA THR A 75 39.10 -7.21 -1.17
C THR A 75 38.14 -8.15 -0.45
N ALA A 76 36.82 -7.93 -0.54
CA ALA A 76 35.83 -8.79 0.08
C ALA A 76 35.89 -10.24 -0.45
N ARG A 77 36.09 -10.42 -1.76
CA ARG A 77 36.30 -11.76 -2.37
C ARG A 77 37.58 -12.42 -1.85
N HIS A 78 38.68 -11.67 -1.76
CA HIS A 78 39.93 -12.19 -1.25
C HIS A 78 39.80 -12.62 0.22
N GLU A 79 39.25 -11.75 1.07
CA GLU A 79 39.01 -12.07 2.48
C GLU A 79 38.10 -13.29 2.65
N PHE A 80 37.05 -13.41 1.82
CA PHE A 80 36.19 -14.59 1.83
C PHE A 80 36.95 -15.85 1.40
N SER A 81 37.82 -15.76 0.38
CA SER A 81 38.63 -16.90 -0.06
C SER A 81 39.64 -17.36 1.00
N MET A 82 40.15 -16.44 1.81
CA MET A 82 41.00 -16.74 2.96
C MET A 82 40.19 -17.35 4.10
N TRP A 83 39.03 -16.76 4.44
CA TRP A 83 38.15 -17.26 5.49
C TRP A 83 37.66 -18.67 5.21
N ARG A 84 37.33 -19.01 3.96
CA ARG A 84 36.95 -20.37 3.55
C ARG A 84 37.99 -21.45 3.87
N GLN A 85 39.25 -21.07 4.08
CA GLN A 85 40.32 -22.00 4.44
C GLN A 85 40.37 -22.27 5.95
N THR A 86 39.66 -21.49 6.77
CA THR A 86 39.53 -21.76 8.21
C THR A 86 38.56 -22.93 8.45
N PRO A 87 38.60 -23.57 9.63
CA PRO A 87 37.66 -24.64 9.97
C PRO A 87 36.19 -24.21 9.86
N GLU A 88 35.86 -22.97 10.26
CA GLU A 88 34.51 -22.42 10.17
C GLU A 88 34.10 -22.20 8.72
N GLY A 89 35.00 -21.67 7.90
CA GLY A 89 34.77 -21.46 6.48
C GLY A 89 34.55 -22.77 5.72
N ALA A 90 35.32 -23.81 6.04
CA ALA A 90 35.14 -25.14 5.46
C ALA A 90 33.77 -25.75 5.86
N ALA A 91 33.40 -25.64 7.14
CA ALA A 91 32.10 -26.10 7.63
C ALA A 91 30.93 -25.36 6.96
N PHE A 92 31.05 -24.04 6.76
CA PHE A 92 30.04 -23.26 6.03
C PHE A 92 29.93 -23.68 4.57
N VAL A 93 31.03 -23.94 3.86
CA VAL A 93 30.98 -24.36 2.44
C VAL A 93 30.31 -25.72 2.29
N ASP A 94 30.64 -26.69 3.15
CA ASP A 94 29.98 -28.01 3.19
C ASP A 94 28.47 -27.87 3.52
N TRP A 95 28.15 -27.07 4.53
CA TRP A 95 26.76 -26.71 4.85
C TRP A 95 26.04 -26.06 3.66
N GLN A 96 26.67 -25.09 2.99
CA GLN A 96 26.08 -24.34 1.88
C GLN A 96 25.78 -25.26 0.70
N GLN A 97 26.68 -26.18 0.38
CA GLN A 97 26.47 -27.14 -0.71
C GLN A 97 25.24 -28.04 -0.45
N ARG A 98 25.09 -28.54 0.79
CA ARG A 98 23.90 -29.32 1.18
C ARG A 98 22.63 -28.46 1.21
N ALA A 99 22.72 -27.23 1.72
CA ALA A 99 21.60 -26.29 1.78
C ALA A 99 21.10 -25.91 0.37
N LEU A 100 22.00 -25.74 -0.61
CA LEU A 100 21.67 -25.48 -2.00
C LEU A 100 20.87 -26.61 -2.67
N ALA A 101 21.05 -27.86 -2.23
CA ALA A 101 20.23 -28.98 -2.68
C ALA A 101 18.88 -29.03 -1.94
N LEU A 102 18.86 -28.71 -0.64
CA LEU A 102 17.67 -28.76 0.20
C LEU A 102 16.64 -27.65 -0.13
N VAL A 103 17.10 -26.43 -0.42
CA VAL A 103 16.19 -25.30 -0.67
C VAL A 103 15.22 -25.56 -1.84
N PRO A 104 15.69 -25.95 -3.05
CA PRO A 104 14.79 -26.25 -4.17
C PRO A 104 13.77 -27.36 -3.85
N PHE A 105 14.17 -28.36 -3.07
CA PHE A 105 13.29 -29.43 -2.61
C PHE A 105 12.17 -28.90 -1.72
N LEU A 106 12.50 -28.10 -0.69
CA LEU A 106 11.50 -27.46 0.18
C LEU A 106 10.56 -26.53 -0.61
N ARG A 107 11.09 -25.74 -1.54
CA ARG A 107 10.28 -24.90 -2.44
C ARG A 107 9.39 -25.71 -3.37
N GLY A 108 9.81 -26.92 -3.75
CA GLY A 108 8.98 -27.88 -4.48
C GLY A 108 7.76 -28.29 -3.66
N ARG A 109 7.98 -28.67 -2.39
CA ARG A 109 6.91 -29.00 -1.45
C ARG A 109 5.97 -27.82 -1.21
N ASP A 110 6.48 -26.63 -0.95
CA ASP A 110 5.67 -25.41 -0.78
C ASP A 110 4.76 -25.14 -1.99
N ARG A 111 5.30 -25.26 -3.22
CA ARG A 111 4.52 -25.09 -4.44
C ARG A 111 3.44 -26.17 -4.59
N SER A 112 3.78 -27.43 -4.32
CA SER A 112 2.81 -28.53 -4.39
C SER A 112 1.69 -28.37 -3.37
N TRP A 113 2.01 -27.89 -2.16
CA TRP A 113 1.07 -27.59 -1.09
C TRP A 113 0.11 -26.46 -1.49
N GLN A 114 0.66 -25.33 -1.97
CA GLN A 114 -0.15 -24.20 -2.43
C GLN A 114 -1.04 -24.60 -3.62
N ALA A 115 -0.52 -25.41 -4.56
CA ALA A 115 -1.30 -25.90 -5.68
C ALA A 115 -2.42 -26.84 -5.25
N ALA A 116 -2.20 -27.70 -4.26
CA ALA A 116 -3.23 -28.57 -3.69
C ALA A 116 -4.34 -27.76 -3.03
N TRP A 117 -3.99 -26.75 -2.23
CA TRP A 117 -4.96 -25.82 -1.64
C TRP A 117 -5.73 -25.02 -2.68
N ALA A 118 -5.06 -24.49 -3.70
CA ALA A 118 -5.72 -23.77 -4.79
C ALA A 118 -6.77 -24.65 -5.48
N ARG A 119 -6.42 -25.90 -5.81
CA ARG A 119 -7.37 -26.86 -6.40
C ARG A 119 -8.53 -27.17 -5.47
N ALA A 120 -8.27 -27.45 -4.19
CA ALA A 120 -9.33 -27.71 -3.21
C ALA A 120 -10.29 -26.52 -3.06
N ILE A 121 -9.76 -25.29 -3.03
CA ILE A 121 -10.55 -24.06 -2.97
C ILE A 121 -11.40 -23.89 -4.23
N ASP A 122 -10.83 -24.12 -5.42
CA ASP A 122 -11.57 -23.99 -6.68
C ASP A 122 -12.68 -25.02 -6.81
N VAL A 123 -12.44 -26.27 -6.40
CA VAL A 123 -13.45 -27.33 -6.35
C VAL A 123 -14.58 -26.97 -5.38
N ALA A 124 -14.24 -26.55 -4.15
CA ALA A 124 -15.23 -26.15 -3.15
C ALA A 124 -16.02 -24.89 -3.58
N ARG A 125 -15.37 -23.93 -4.25
CA ARG A 125 -16.01 -22.75 -4.82
C ARG A 125 -16.99 -23.12 -5.94
N ALA A 126 -16.62 -24.03 -6.83
CA ALA A 126 -17.50 -24.51 -7.90
C ALA A 126 -18.76 -25.21 -7.36
N GLN A 127 -18.66 -25.86 -6.20
CA GLN A 127 -19.80 -26.50 -5.51
C GLN A 127 -20.62 -25.54 -4.65
N THR A 128 -20.15 -24.31 -4.43
CA THR A 128 -20.87 -23.30 -3.65
C THR A 128 -21.97 -22.66 -4.51
N PRO A 129 -23.23 -22.54 -4.04
CA PRO A 129 -24.31 -21.96 -4.83
C PRO A 129 -23.99 -20.56 -5.37
N ALA A 130 -24.29 -20.32 -6.65
CA ALA A 130 -23.96 -19.06 -7.33
C ALA A 130 -24.59 -17.83 -6.65
N ASP A 131 -25.75 -17.98 -6.01
CA ASP A 131 -26.39 -16.89 -5.29
C ASP A 131 -25.64 -16.48 -4.02
N GLU A 132 -25.01 -17.44 -3.32
CA GLU A 132 -24.14 -17.14 -2.17
C GLU A 132 -22.89 -16.39 -2.62
N GLN A 133 -22.27 -16.84 -3.72
CA GLN A 133 -21.10 -16.17 -4.30
C GLN A 133 -21.42 -14.72 -4.67
N ARG A 134 -22.55 -14.48 -5.34
CA ARG A 134 -23.01 -13.14 -5.70
C ARG A 134 -23.28 -12.28 -4.47
N ARG A 135 -23.90 -12.84 -3.42
CA ARG A 135 -24.17 -12.10 -2.16
C ARG A 135 -22.87 -11.64 -1.52
N LEU A 136 -21.89 -12.52 -1.37
CA LEU A 136 -20.61 -12.19 -0.77
C LEU A 136 -19.82 -11.17 -1.60
N ALA A 137 -19.81 -11.33 -2.93
CA ALA A 137 -19.15 -10.38 -3.84
C ALA A 137 -19.76 -8.97 -3.76
N GLN A 138 -21.07 -8.86 -3.51
CA GLN A 138 -21.77 -7.58 -3.36
C GLN A 138 -21.63 -6.96 -1.96
N LEU A 139 -21.26 -7.74 -0.95
CA LEU A 139 -21.13 -7.28 0.44
C LEU A 139 -20.22 -6.04 0.60
N PRO A 140 -18.98 -6.00 0.05
CA PRO A 140 -18.14 -4.82 0.18
C PRO A 140 -18.76 -3.57 -0.45
N ALA A 141 -19.50 -3.71 -1.56
CA ALA A 141 -20.22 -2.58 -2.17
C ALA A 141 -21.38 -2.10 -1.27
N ARG A 142 -22.13 -3.04 -0.67
CA ARG A 142 -23.21 -2.74 0.30
C ARG A 142 -22.71 -2.10 1.58
N LEU A 143 -21.48 -2.42 2.00
CA LEU A 143 -20.85 -1.85 3.20
C LEU A 143 -20.18 -0.50 2.93
N ARG A 144 -19.47 -0.33 1.80
CA ARG A 144 -18.75 0.92 1.49
C ARG A 144 -19.69 2.05 1.08
N GLN A 145 -20.81 1.75 0.41
CA GLN A 145 -21.83 2.72 0.00
C GLN A 145 -21.23 4.01 -0.58
N THR A 146 -20.22 3.87 -1.45
CA THR A 146 -19.51 4.98 -2.10
C THR A 146 -20.43 6.03 -2.72
N PRO A 147 -21.54 5.71 -3.42
CA PRO A 147 -22.39 6.74 -4.01
C PRO A 147 -23.11 7.61 -2.96
N LEU A 148 -23.54 7.03 -1.83
CA LEU A 148 -24.18 7.77 -0.74
C LEU A 148 -23.20 8.69 -0.02
N LYS A 149 -21.94 8.27 0.13
CA LYS A 149 -20.87 9.12 0.67
C LYS A 149 -20.58 10.31 -0.25
N VAL A 150 -20.48 10.07 -1.56
CA VAL A 150 -20.24 11.13 -2.54
C VAL A 150 -21.42 12.12 -2.58
N LEU A 151 -22.67 11.65 -2.61
CA LEU A 151 -23.84 12.52 -2.59
C LEU A 151 -23.94 13.37 -1.32
N SER A 152 -23.61 12.80 -0.16
CA SER A 152 -23.54 13.56 1.10
C SER A 152 -22.46 14.66 1.02
N ILE A 153 -21.25 14.33 0.53
CA ILE A 153 -20.16 15.32 0.39
C ILE A 153 -20.54 16.41 -0.61
N VAL A 154 -21.11 16.06 -1.76
CA VAL A 154 -21.55 17.04 -2.78
C VAL A 154 -22.61 17.97 -2.21
N SER A 155 -23.59 17.43 -1.45
CA SER A 155 -24.60 18.24 -0.76
C SER A 155 -23.99 19.21 0.25
N PHE A 156 -22.98 18.79 1.02
CA PHE A 156 -22.25 19.67 1.93
C PHE A 156 -21.39 20.72 1.21
N VAL A 157 -20.70 20.35 0.12
CA VAL A 157 -19.88 21.29 -0.66
C VAL A 157 -20.77 22.35 -1.33
N LEU A 158 -21.91 21.94 -1.90
CA LEU A 158 -22.91 22.86 -2.46
C LEU A 158 -23.57 23.76 -1.40
N LEU A 159 -23.54 23.38 -0.12
CA LEU A 159 -23.99 24.21 0.99
C LEU A 159 -22.91 25.23 1.42
N VAL A 160 -21.63 24.85 1.40
CA VAL A 160 -20.50 25.71 1.82
C VAL A 160 -20.17 26.78 0.78
N LEU A 161 -20.22 26.47 -0.51
CA LEU A 161 -19.96 27.42 -1.61
C LEU A 161 -20.79 28.72 -1.54
N PRO A 162 -22.13 28.67 -1.41
CA PRO A 162 -22.95 29.88 -1.29
C PRO A 162 -22.77 30.56 0.07
N LEU A 163 -22.46 29.85 1.16
CA LEU A 163 -22.13 30.45 2.47
C LEU A 163 -20.83 31.26 2.42
N ILE A 164 -19.81 30.79 1.69
CA ILE A 164 -18.57 31.53 1.45
C ILE A 164 -18.88 32.78 0.60
N GLY A 165 -19.69 32.64 -0.45
CA GLY A 165 -20.13 33.76 -1.28
C GLY A 165 -20.92 34.81 -0.49
N LEU A 166 -21.84 34.37 0.38
CA LEU A 166 -22.61 35.23 1.30
C LEU A 166 -21.73 35.88 2.35
N GLY A 167 -20.74 35.17 2.90
CA GLY A 167 -19.76 35.73 3.84
C GLY A 167 -18.90 36.80 3.18
N PHE A 168 -18.47 36.58 1.93
CA PHE A 168 -17.72 37.57 1.16
C PHE A 168 -18.59 38.78 0.82
N ALA A 169 -19.83 38.56 0.38
CA ALA A 169 -20.80 39.64 0.13
C ALA A 169 -21.12 40.42 1.41
N ALA A 170 -21.23 39.78 2.57
CA ALA A 170 -21.41 40.45 3.86
C ALA A 170 -20.19 41.26 4.31
N LEU A 171 -18.98 40.84 3.93
CA LEU A 171 -17.74 41.56 4.20
C LEU A 171 -17.52 42.74 3.23
N THR A 172 -18.02 42.65 1.99
CA THR A 172 -17.82 43.69 0.96
C THR A 172 -19.02 44.63 0.79
N ALA A 173 -20.22 44.21 1.22
CA ALA A 173 -21.39 45.07 1.19
C ALA A 173 -21.32 46.03 2.38
N SER A 174 -21.16 47.31 2.08
CA SER A 174 -21.48 48.42 2.98
C SER A 174 -22.97 48.43 3.30
N PHE A 175 -23.46 47.44 4.06
CA PHE A 175 -24.86 47.33 4.49
C PHE A 175 -25.31 48.55 5.32
N SER A 176 -24.37 49.34 5.87
CA SER A 176 -24.69 50.60 6.54
C SER A 176 -25.18 51.69 5.58
N ASN A 177 -24.66 51.74 4.35
CA ASN A 177 -24.91 52.89 3.47
C ASN A 177 -26.25 52.78 2.75
N GLY A 178 -26.70 51.56 2.40
CA GLY A 178 -27.98 51.34 1.72
C GLY A 178 -29.19 51.59 2.62
N ARG A 179 -29.16 51.12 3.88
CA ARG A 179 -30.23 51.40 4.86
C ARG A 179 -30.27 52.87 5.26
N ALA A 180 -29.11 53.49 5.49
CA ALA A 180 -29.04 54.92 5.80
C ALA A 180 -29.57 55.77 4.63
N ALA A 181 -29.22 55.45 3.38
CA ALA A 181 -29.72 56.15 2.20
C ALA A 181 -31.23 55.96 1.98
N TYR A 182 -31.78 54.77 2.28
CA TYR A 182 -33.22 54.52 2.21
C TYR A 182 -33.98 55.26 3.31
N GLU A 183 -33.48 55.25 4.56
CA GLU A 183 -34.06 56.02 5.66
C GLU A 183 -34.00 57.54 5.41
N GLU A 184 -32.92 58.03 4.79
CA GLU A 184 -32.77 59.44 4.41
C GLU A 184 -33.64 59.83 3.21
N CYS A 185 -33.86 58.91 2.26
CA CYS A 185 -34.86 59.07 1.20
C CYS A 185 -36.26 59.21 1.79
N LEU A 186 -36.65 58.29 2.69
CA LEU A 186 -37.96 58.29 3.34
C LEU A 186 -38.22 59.55 4.17
N ARG A 187 -37.18 60.15 4.79
CA ARG A 187 -37.31 61.43 5.51
C ARG A 187 -37.59 62.63 4.60
N ASN A 188 -37.15 62.59 3.35
CA ASN A 188 -37.31 63.67 2.38
C ASN A 188 -38.49 63.46 1.41
N VAL A 189 -39.32 62.44 1.65
CA VAL A 189 -40.57 62.21 0.91
C VAL A 189 -41.58 63.29 1.29
N GLY A 190 -41.82 64.22 0.38
CA GLY A 190 -42.75 65.35 0.58
C GLY A 190 -42.33 66.62 -0.14
N GLU A 191 -41.02 66.91 -0.24
CA GLU A 191 -40.55 68.15 -0.90
C GLU A 191 -40.17 67.97 -2.37
N VAL A 192 -39.63 66.81 -2.79
CA VAL A 192 -39.23 66.55 -4.19
C VAL A 192 -39.41 65.10 -4.66
N LEU A 193 -39.49 64.10 -3.77
CA LEU A 193 -39.57 62.68 -4.13
C LEU A 193 -40.91 62.03 -3.73
N THR A 194 -41.42 61.13 -4.58
CA THR A 194 -42.57 60.26 -4.29
C THR A 194 -42.10 58.97 -3.61
N GLN A 195 -42.96 58.38 -2.78
CA GLN A 195 -42.66 57.15 -2.04
C GLN A 195 -42.21 55.98 -2.94
N ALA A 196 -42.76 55.90 -4.15
CA ALA A 196 -42.37 54.93 -5.18
C ALA A 196 -40.89 55.04 -5.62
N ASN A 197 -40.28 56.22 -5.53
CA ASN A 197 -38.86 56.40 -5.84
C ASN A 197 -37.95 55.89 -4.72
N CYS A 198 -38.42 55.91 -3.47
CA CYS A 198 -37.66 55.35 -2.35
C CYS A 198 -37.79 53.82 -2.33
N ASP A 199 -38.95 53.25 -2.66
CA ASP A 199 -39.15 51.79 -2.74
C ASP A 199 -38.24 51.12 -3.79
N ALA A 200 -37.84 51.84 -4.84
CA ALA A 200 -36.84 51.35 -5.81
C ALA A 200 -35.42 51.19 -5.23
N ILE A 201 -35.15 51.77 -4.06
CA ILE A 201 -33.87 51.71 -3.32
C ILE A 201 -34.05 50.86 -2.04
N GLU A 202 -35.22 50.24 -1.84
CA GLU A 202 -35.44 49.36 -0.71
C GLU A 202 -34.39 48.23 -0.74
N PRO A 203 -33.57 48.08 0.32
CA PRO A 203 -32.59 47.02 0.37
C PRO A 203 -33.32 45.68 0.47
N GLU A 204 -33.54 45.00 -0.65
CA GLU A 204 -34.04 43.62 -0.68
C GLU A 204 -33.18 42.78 0.25
N ASN A 205 -33.82 42.08 1.21
CA ASN A 205 -33.11 41.19 2.12
C ASN A 205 -32.42 40.10 1.29
N PRO A 206 -31.08 40.12 1.15
CA PRO A 206 -30.38 39.19 0.27
C PRO A 206 -30.36 37.76 0.83
N PHE A 207 -30.97 37.56 2.01
CA PHE A 207 -30.93 36.34 2.80
C PHE A 207 -32.16 35.45 2.60
N THR A 208 -33.32 35.99 2.18
CA THR A 208 -34.59 35.23 2.19
C THR A 208 -34.63 34.11 1.15
N GLY A 209 -34.08 34.34 -0.05
CA GLY A 209 -33.93 33.31 -1.10
C GLY A 209 -32.89 32.23 -0.76
N PRO A 210 -31.65 32.57 -0.36
CA PRO A 210 -30.61 31.57 -0.11
C PRO A 210 -30.80 30.78 1.18
N ILE A 211 -31.45 31.31 2.22
CA ILE A 211 -31.72 30.55 3.47
C ILE A 211 -32.58 29.32 3.18
N VAL A 212 -33.62 29.44 2.35
CA VAL A 212 -34.49 28.31 1.99
C VAL A 212 -33.69 27.21 1.29
N TRP A 213 -32.79 27.59 0.38
CA TRP A 213 -31.89 26.66 -0.31
C TRP A 213 -30.90 25.97 0.62
N LEU A 214 -30.31 26.71 1.56
CA LEU A 214 -29.37 26.15 2.55
C LEU A 214 -30.05 25.14 3.46
N VAL A 215 -31.26 25.43 3.95
CA VAL A 215 -32.05 24.52 4.78
C VAL A 215 -32.41 23.24 4.02
N LEU A 216 -32.80 23.36 2.74
CA LEU A 216 -33.09 22.20 1.89
C LEU A 216 -31.86 21.32 1.66
N LEU A 217 -30.71 21.90 1.32
CA LEU A 217 -29.47 21.15 1.12
C LEU A 217 -28.97 20.50 2.41
N PHE A 218 -29.09 21.19 3.55
CA PHE A 218 -28.74 20.62 4.84
C PHE A 218 -29.63 19.43 5.21
N GLY A 219 -30.95 19.59 5.04
CA GLY A 219 -31.93 18.52 5.24
C GLY A 219 -31.64 17.31 4.36
N LEU A 220 -31.33 17.53 3.07
CA LEU A 220 -30.95 16.49 2.13
C LEU A 220 -29.66 15.75 2.58
N GLY A 221 -28.65 16.49 3.04
CA GLY A 221 -27.41 15.96 3.58
C GLY A 221 -27.64 15.05 4.80
N ILE A 222 -28.49 15.47 5.75
CA ILE A 222 -28.88 14.67 6.91
C ILE A 222 -29.62 13.41 6.48
N VAL A 223 -30.60 13.51 5.57
CA VAL A 223 -31.35 12.37 5.06
C VAL A 223 -30.42 11.32 4.44
N PHE A 224 -29.45 11.73 3.61
CA PHE A 224 -28.46 10.82 3.06
C PHE A 224 -27.57 10.18 4.13
N ALA A 225 -27.18 10.93 5.16
CA ALA A 225 -26.40 10.39 6.28
C ALA A 225 -27.20 9.35 7.08
N VAL A 226 -28.47 9.62 7.40
CA VAL A 226 -29.35 8.68 8.11
C VAL A 226 -29.61 7.43 7.25
N LEU A 227 -29.95 7.58 5.97
CA LEU A 227 -30.14 6.46 5.05
C LEU A 227 -28.90 5.56 4.96
N ARG A 228 -27.70 6.16 4.95
CA ARG A 228 -26.43 5.45 4.98
C ARG A 228 -26.27 4.64 6.27
N VAL A 229 -26.53 5.23 7.43
CA VAL A 229 -26.43 4.54 8.74
C VAL A 229 -27.43 3.38 8.82
N VAL A 230 -28.68 3.58 8.40
CA VAL A 230 -29.71 2.54 8.40
C VAL A 230 -29.32 1.39 7.46
N ARG A 231 -28.88 1.68 6.23
CA ARG A 231 -28.46 0.64 5.28
C ARG A 231 -27.20 -0.10 5.74
N MET A 232 -26.23 0.59 6.35
CA MET A 232 -25.04 -0.06 6.93
C MET A 232 -25.41 -0.96 8.10
N ARG A 233 -26.33 -0.53 8.99
CA ARG A 233 -26.82 -1.38 10.09
C ARG A 233 -27.57 -2.60 9.58
N ALA A 234 -28.45 -2.44 8.59
CA ALA A 234 -29.16 -3.56 7.98
C ALA A 234 -28.19 -4.56 7.32
N ALA A 235 -27.17 -4.06 6.61
CA ALA A 235 -26.13 -4.92 6.00
C ALA A 235 -25.26 -5.64 7.04
N ARG A 236 -24.99 -5.01 8.21
CA ARG A 236 -24.27 -5.65 9.32
C ARG A 236 -25.13 -6.62 10.13
N ALA A 237 -26.44 -6.40 10.17
CA ALA A 237 -27.39 -7.27 10.85
C ALA A 237 -27.77 -8.51 10.02
N ASP A 238 -27.27 -8.61 8.77
CA ASP A 238 -27.50 -9.76 7.89
C ASP A 238 -26.69 -10.98 8.37
N ARG A 239 -27.25 -11.70 9.36
CA ARG A 239 -26.67 -12.94 9.91
C ARG A 239 -26.52 -14.04 8.88
N ARG A 240 -27.23 -13.96 7.76
CA ARG A 240 -27.23 -14.97 6.72
C ARG A 240 -25.83 -15.20 6.15
N VAL A 241 -25.00 -14.17 6.03
CA VAL A 241 -23.63 -14.32 5.51
C VAL A 241 -22.74 -15.09 6.49
N GLU A 242 -22.92 -14.87 7.80
CA GLU A 242 -22.19 -15.58 8.85
C GLU A 242 -22.63 -17.04 8.94
N GLU A 243 -23.94 -17.31 8.87
CA GLU A 243 -24.51 -18.65 8.83
C GLU A 243 -24.09 -19.42 7.58
N GLU A 244 -24.14 -18.78 6.41
CA GLU A 244 -23.63 -19.34 5.15
C GLU A 244 -22.12 -19.62 5.29
N GLY A 245 -21.33 -18.71 5.87
CA GLY A 245 -19.91 -18.97 6.16
C GLY A 245 -19.67 -20.17 7.07
N ALA A 246 -20.41 -20.28 8.17
CA ALA A 246 -20.30 -21.39 9.11
C ALA A 246 -20.67 -22.73 8.47
N THR A 247 -21.69 -22.77 7.61
CA THR A 247 -22.06 -24.01 6.89
C THR A 247 -20.99 -24.43 5.88
N ARG A 248 -20.33 -23.48 5.20
CA ARG A 248 -19.19 -23.76 4.33
C ARG A 248 -18.01 -24.34 5.11
N VAL A 249 -17.64 -23.72 6.23
CA VAL A 249 -16.57 -24.23 7.11
C VAL A 249 -16.92 -25.60 7.68
N ALA A 250 -18.18 -25.83 8.09
CA ALA A 250 -18.60 -27.14 8.58
C ALA A 250 -18.54 -28.24 7.50
N ARG A 251 -18.76 -27.88 6.23
CA ARG A 251 -18.72 -28.83 5.10
C ARG A 251 -17.31 -29.14 4.62
N TRP A 252 -16.44 -28.14 4.51
CA TRP A 252 -15.13 -28.29 3.88
C TRP A 252 -13.93 -28.07 4.82
N GLY A 253 -14.18 -27.68 6.07
CA GLY A 253 -13.13 -27.29 7.03
C GLY A 253 -12.60 -25.86 6.84
N PHE A 254 -12.99 -25.18 5.75
CA PHE A 254 -12.61 -23.80 5.43
C PHE A 254 -13.71 -23.12 4.60
N ASP A 255 -13.62 -21.80 4.44
CA ASP A 255 -14.54 -21.05 3.58
C ASP A 255 -13.89 -20.74 2.21
N PRO A 256 -14.34 -21.37 1.11
CA PRO A 256 -13.73 -21.24 -0.22
C PRO A 256 -13.91 -19.86 -0.87
N LEU A 257 -14.77 -19.01 -0.32
CA LEU A 257 -15.04 -17.68 -0.87
C LEU A 257 -14.14 -16.61 -0.25
N ILE A 258 -13.55 -16.86 0.92
CA ILE A 258 -12.66 -15.93 1.62
C ILE A 258 -11.21 -16.43 1.69
N THR A 259 -11.00 -17.74 1.61
CA THR A 259 -9.66 -18.34 1.64
C THR A 259 -8.99 -18.21 0.26
N HIS A 260 -7.77 -17.69 0.23
CA HIS A 260 -7.01 -17.40 -0.99
C HIS A 260 -5.76 -18.28 -1.20
N GLY A 261 -5.57 -19.29 -0.36
CA GLY A 261 -4.44 -20.22 -0.43
C GLY A 261 -4.26 -20.97 0.88
N ALA A 262 -3.12 -21.64 1.04
CA ALA A 262 -2.81 -22.31 2.29
C ALA A 262 -2.56 -21.29 3.41
N TRP A 263 -3.35 -21.37 4.48
CA TRP A 263 -3.23 -20.56 5.69
C TRP A 263 -2.29 -21.13 6.76
N TYR A 264 -1.79 -22.36 6.57
CA TYR A 264 -0.75 -22.99 7.39
C TYR A 264 0.24 -23.77 6.51
N GLY A 265 1.43 -24.06 7.04
CA GLY A 265 2.47 -24.82 6.34
C GLY A 265 2.17 -26.33 6.29
N TRP A 266 2.75 -27.04 5.32
CA TRP A 266 2.56 -28.49 5.18
C TRP A 266 3.28 -29.33 6.25
N HIS A 267 4.03 -28.71 7.16
CA HIS A 267 4.93 -29.34 8.15
C HIS A 267 4.42 -29.18 9.59
N ASP A 268 4.64 -30.18 10.43
CA ASP A 268 4.09 -30.28 11.80
C ASP A 268 4.56 -29.19 12.78
N SER A 269 5.79 -28.71 12.62
CA SER A 269 6.45 -27.82 13.58
C SER A 269 6.46 -26.35 13.11
N GLU A 270 6.02 -25.44 13.98
CA GLU A 270 6.02 -23.99 13.71
C GLU A 270 7.42 -23.42 13.45
N ASN A 271 8.46 -24.07 13.96
CA ASN A 271 9.85 -23.62 13.77
C ASN A 271 10.27 -23.63 12.29
N PHE A 272 9.58 -24.37 11.43
CA PHE A 272 9.89 -24.44 10.01
C PHE A 272 9.19 -23.35 9.16
N THR A 273 8.32 -22.52 9.76
CA THR A 273 7.74 -21.38 9.03
C THR A 273 8.85 -20.42 8.59
N GLY A 274 8.95 -20.16 7.27
CA GLY A 274 10.00 -19.34 6.67
C GLY A 274 11.40 -19.97 6.69
N TYR A 275 11.51 -21.27 6.97
CA TYR A 275 12.81 -21.96 7.07
C TYR A 275 13.61 -21.95 5.76
N ALA A 276 12.96 -22.23 4.63
CA ALA A 276 13.60 -22.16 3.32
C ALA A 276 14.14 -20.75 3.02
N ASP A 277 13.39 -19.69 3.38
CA ASP A 277 13.83 -18.30 3.23
C ASP A 277 15.07 -18.00 4.08
N ARG A 278 15.12 -18.50 5.32
CA ARG A 278 16.27 -18.33 6.21
C ARG A 278 17.52 -19.04 5.69
N LEU A 279 17.36 -20.27 5.18
CA LEU A 279 18.45 -21.01 4.54
C LEU A 279 18.99 -20.22 3.35
N GLU A 280 18.10 -19.79 2.44
CA GLU A 280 18.47 -19.02 1.25
C GLU A 280 19.15 -17.69 1.61
N GLN A 281 18.64 -16.97 2.60
CA GLN A 281 19.24 -15.74 3.10
C GLN A 281 20.65 -15.97 3.64
N LEU A 282 20.88 -17.07 4.38
CA LEU A 282 22.20 -17.40 4.90
C LEU A 282 23.16 -17.89 3.81
N ILE A 283 22.66 -18.59 2.77
CA ILE A 283 23.44 -18.95 1.58
C ILE A 283 23.93 -17.69 0.86
N VAL A 284 23.04 -16.72 0.63
CA VAL A 284 23.35 -15.48 -0.11
C VAL A 284 24.26 -14.57 0.69
N ASN A 285 23.98 -14.38 1.98
CA ASN A 285 24.71 -13.42 2.82
C ASN A 285 25.91 -14.03 3.55
N GLY A 286 26.07 -15.36 3.53
CA GLY A 286 27.09 -16.05 4.32
C GLY A 286 28.52 -15.62 4.02
N ALA A 287 28.81 -15.18 2.79
CA ALA A 287 30.12 -14.64 2.43
C ALA A 287 30.45 -13.32 3.14
N THR A 288 29.43 -12.52 3.45
CA THR A 288 29.56 -11.25 4.16
C THR A 288 29.49 -11.45 5.66
N VAL A 289 28.56 -12.28 6.14
CA VAL A 289 28.30 -12.51 7.58
C VAL A 289 29.38 -13.39 8.22
N ARG A 290 29.96 -14.33 7.46
CA ARG A 290 31.00 -15.28 7.92
C ARG A 290 30.55 -16.01 9.19
N PRO A 291 29.42 -16.75 9.13
CA PRO A 291 28.83 -17.37 10.31
C PRO A 291 29.78 -18.40 10.94
N SER A 292 29.82 -18.41 12.26
CA SER A 292 30.40 -19.52 13.02
C SER A 292 29.55 -20.78 12.91
N VAL A 293 30.12 -21.94 13.24
CA VAL A 293 29.42 -23.23 13.19
C VAL A 293 28.11 -23.22 14.01
N ALA A 294 28.12 -22.56 15.17
CA ALA A 294 26.94 -22.44 16.04
C ALA A 294 25.83 -21.54 15.45
N GLN A 295 26.15 -20.70 14.46
CA GLN A 295 25.19 -19.84 13.76
C GLN A 295 24.65 -20.50 12.49
N LEU A 296 25.17 -21.65 12.08
CA LEU A 296 24.65 -22.40 10.94
C LEU A 296 23.29 -22.99 11.30
N ILE A 297 22.33 -22.79 10.40
CA ILE A 297 20.98 -23.33 10.56
C ILE A 297 21.05 -24.84 10.35
N PRO A 298 20.60 -25.69 11.30
CA PRO A 298 20.59 -27.13 11.12
C PRO A 298 19.80 -27.51 9.87
N LEU A 299 20.39 -28.34 9.00
CA LEU A 299 19.74 -28.81 7.77
C LEU A 299 18.86 -30.01 8.10
N GLN A 300 17.55 -29.84 7.96
CA GLN A 300 16.56 -30.85 8.28
C GLN A 300 15.44 -30.80 7.25
N ILE A 301 14.90 -31.97 6.89
CA ILE A 301 13.67 -32.07 6.12
C ILE A 301 12.51 -32.04 7.12
N PRO A 302 11.62 -31.03 7.06
CA PRO A 302 10.46 -30.98 7.94
C PRO A 302 9.55 -32.18 7.73
N THR A 303 9.01 -32.72 8.82
CA THR A 303 8.04 -33.81 8.75
C THR A 303 6.69 -33.26 8.31
N PRO A 304 6.08 -33.80 7.23
CA PRO A 304 4.77 -33.37 6.78
C PRO A 304 3.69 -33.78 7.79
N TRP A 305 2.60 -33.02 7.83
CA TRP A 305 1.41 -33.41 8.59
C TRP A 305 0.88 -34.77 8.13
N GLN A 306 0.23 -35.48 9.06
CA GLN A 306 -0.54 -36.66 8.71
C GLN A 306 -1.79 -36.27 7.93
N PRO A 307 -2.13 -36.98 6.84
CA PRO A 307 -3.44 -36.86 6.20
C PRO A 307 -4.55 -37.02 7.23
N ALA A 308 -5.62 -36.24 7.09
CA ALA A 308 -6.71 -36.24 8.05
C ALA A 308 -8.06 -36.18 7.33
N GLU A 309 -9.07 -36.85 7.89
CA GLU A 309 -10.41 -36.99 7.26
C GLU A 309 -11.10 -35.64 6.99
N HIS A 310 -10.83 -34.63 7.82
CA HIS A 310 -11.41 -33.30 7.69
C HIS A 310 -10.75 -32.43 6.61
N LEU A 311 -9.63 -32.88 6.04
CA LEU A 311 -8.92 -32.15 4.99
C LEU A 311 -9.44 -32.53 3.59
N PRO A 312 -9.42 -31.60 2.62
CA PRO A 312 -9.77 -31.91 1.25
C PRO A 312 -8.92 -33.01 0.64
N ALA A 313 -9.49 -33.78 -0.30
CA ALA A 313 -8.81 -34.91 -0.94
C ALA A 313 -7.51 -34.48 -1.64
N GLU A 314 -7.49 -33.30 -2.27
CA GLU A 314 -6.32 -32.76 -2.94
C GLU A 314 -5.18 -32.45 -1.96
N VAL A 315 -5.53 -31.94 -0.78
CA VAL A 315 -4.60 -31.61 0.31
C VAL A 315 -4.04 -32.90 0.91
N ASN A 316 -4.91 -33.87 1.21
CA ASN A 316 -4.52 -35.19 1.69
C ASN A 316 -3.63 -35.93 0.69
N GLY A 317 -3.92 -35.85 -0.61
CA GLY A 317 -3.09 -36.43 -1.66
C GLY A 317 -1.69 -35.81 -1.70
N ALA A 318 -1.57 -34.50 -1.51
CA ALA A 318 -0.27 -33.83 -1.42
C ALA A 318 0.52 -34.25 -0.17
N LEU A 319 -0.13 -34.35 0.99
CA LEU A 319 0.50 -34.83 2.23
C LEU A 319 0.99 -36.28 2.08
N ALA A 320 0.16 -37.16 1.53
CA ALA A 320 0.52 -38.55 1.28
C ALA A 320 1.72 -38.68 0.34
N ALA A 321 1.76 -37.88 -0.73
CA ALA A 321 2.91 -37.85 -1.65
C ALA A 321 4.20 -37.39 -0.95
N MET A 322 4.14 -36.34 -0.11
CA MET A 322 5.29 -35.87 0.66
C MET A 322 5.78 -36.90 1.68
N GLN A 323 4.87 -37.64 2.31
CA GLN A 323 5.20 -38.72 3.23
C GLN A 323 5.88 -39.90 2.54
N GLN A 324 5.36 -40.29 1.37
CA GLN A 324 5.97 -41.34 0.57
C GLN A 324 7.39 -40.96 0.15
N GLU A 325 7.58 -39.72 -0.34
CA GLU A 325 8.89 -39.19 -0.71
C GLU A 325 9.86 -39.15 0.49
N GLN A 326 9.39 -38.74 1.67
CA GLN A 326 10.23 -38.75 2.87
C GLN A 326 10.61 -40.16 3.31
N THR A 327 9.70 -41.13 3.15
CA THR A 327 9.97 -42.53 3.48
C THR A 327 11.00 -43.14 2.52
N SER A 328 10.95 -42.81 1.23
CA SER A 328 11.98 -43.23 0.28
C SER A 328 13.35 -42.64 0.59
N LEU A 329 13.41 -41.37 1.00
CA LEU A 329 14.67 -40.73 1.39
C LEU A 329 15.28 -41.37 2.64
N ALA A 330 14.45 -41.73 3.63
CA ALA A 330 14.91 -42.42 4.83
C ALA A 330 15.37 -43.85 4.55
N ALA A 331 14.77 -44.53 3.56
CA ALA A 331 15.17 -45.87 3.16
C ALA A 331 16.52 -45.89 2.43
N ASP A 332 16.79 -44.87 1.60
CA ASP A 332 18.07 -44.74 0.88
C ASP A 332 19.25 -44.39 1.81
N GLU A 333 18.97 -43.78 2.98
CA GLU A 333 19.98 -43.47 4.01
C GLU A 333 20.32 -44.66 4.93
N ALA A 334 19.65 -45.81 4.81
CA ALA A 334 19.97 -47.02 5.57
C ALA A 334 20.87 -47.96 4.75
N PRO A 335 22.21 -47.92 4.89
CA PRO A 335 23.08 -48.87 4.21
C PRO A 335 23.03 -50.23 4.92
N ASP A 336 22.76 -51.29 4.17
CA ASP A 336 23.33 -52.64 4.28
C ASP A 336 23.95 -53.05 5.64
N GLU A 337 23.17 -53.03 6.73
CA GLU A 337 23.59 -53.61 8.02
C GLU A 337 23.27 -55.11 8.13
N LEU A 338 23.03 -55.79 6.99
CA LEU A 338 22.59 -57.19 6.92
C LEU A 338 23.54 -58.14 6.19
N THR A 339 24.78 -57.74 5.89
CA THR A 339 25.84 -58.68 5.48
C THR A 339 27.18 -58.41 6.18
N ARG A 340 27.29 -58.77 7.45
CA ARG A 340 28.55 -59.20 8.07
C ARG A 340 28.34 -60.36 9.02
#